data_AF-A0A2V6N837-F1
#
_entry.id   AF-A0A2V6N837-F1
#
_cell.length_a   1.000
_cell.length_b   1.000
_cell.length_c   1.000
_cell.angle_alpha   90.00
_cell.angle_beta   90.00
_cell.angle_gamma   90.00
#
_symmetry.space_group_name_H-M   'P 1'
#
loop_
_entity.id
_entity.type
_entity.pdbx_description
1 polymer ?
#
loop_
_entity_poly.entity_id
_entity_poly.type
_entity_poly.pdbx_seq_one_letter_code
_entity_poly.pdbx_strand_id
1 'polypeptide(L)'
;MSQIASAKTGQNRRMLLIVSILTVCFFAVSNLPWNLDDYDQAKQAFVSFQMVGQQRWLYQTTPDEGTKASGGRHSPHHINSKPPAVAWVSAALYQLTRSWDFAWRFPSFVAALVLAVLVFRGARTFGDLPALYALAAFGLNLLSVRLATLVRTDMPLALVTFAVGLLMFEKIRTRTSWTTRDRVVLFVALTAAMFVKGPIVWAFVLPPLVLYQLLRNWRPDFPNAWSGWVPWIASFALFCLWVIFGIRFIDGFYEDVILNEFGARFHEGIHRSQPLLFYIPHLLQKFAPWSLLIIGLLVVALRKTKAATG
;
A
#
# COMPACT_ATOMS: atom_id res chain seq x y z
N MET A 1 -36.76 21.20 -17.02
CA MET A 1 -35.42 21.14 -16.39
C MET A 1 -35.33 20.21 -15.16
N SER A 2 -36.33 20.17 -14.27
CA SER A 2 -36.29 19.32 -13.05
C SER A 2 -36.26 17.80 -13.32
N GLN A 3 -37.02 17.30 -14.32
CA GLN A 3 -37.03 15.86 -14.65
C GLN A 3 -35.70 15.35 -15.24
N ILE A 4 -34.99 16.18 -16.00
CA ILE A 4 -33.69 15.82 -16.60
C ILE A 4 -32.61 15.71 -15.51
N ALA A 5 -32.63 16.61 -14.51
CA ALA A 5 -31.74 16.55 -13.37
C ALA A 5 -32.00 15.31 -12.50
N SER A 6 -33.27 14.99 -12.25
CA SER A 6 -33.66 13.78 -11.50
C SER A 6 -33.21 12.49 -12.19
N ALA A 7 -33.43 12.37 -13.51
CA ALA A 7 -33.01 11.21 -14.30
C ALA A 7 -31.49 11.02 -14.32
N LYS A 8 -30.72 12.11 -14.49
CA LYS A 8 -29.25 12.08 -14.52
C LYS A 8 -28.65 11.69 -13.15
N THR A 9 -29.29 12.13 -12.06
CA THR A 9 -28.88 11.77 -10.69
C THR A 9 -29.15 10.28 -10.40
N GLY A 10 -30.30 9.76 -10.84
CA GLY A 10 -30.63 8.33 -10.73
C GLY A 10 -29.68 7.43 -11.51
N GLN A 11 -29.28 7.83 -12.72
CA GLN A 11 -28.33 7.08 -13.55
C GLN A 11 -26.94 7.01 -12.92
N ASN A 12 -26.42 8.13 -12.40
CA ASN A 12 -25.12 8.16 -11.72
C ASN A 12 -25.08 7.26 -10.48
N ARG A 13 -26.17 7.24 -9.69
CA ARG A 13 -26.27 6.36 -8.52
C ARG A 13 -26.27 4.88 -8.90
N ARG A 14 -26.96 4.50 -9.99
CA ARG A 14 -26.95 3.13 -10.51
C ARG A 14 -25.57 2.73 -11.00
N MET A 15 -24.89 3.59 -11.76
CA MET A 15 -23.53 3.32 -12.24
C MET A 15 -22.55 3.15 -11.08
N LEU A 16 -22.63 4.00 -10.05
CA LEU A 16 -21.82 3.86 -8.85
C LEU A 16 -22.04 2.50 -8.18
N LEU A 17 -23.29 2.09 -7.98
CA LEU A 17 -23.61 0.79 -7.39
C LEU A 17 -23.03 -0.37 -8.22
N ILE A 18 -23.20 -0.33 -9.54
CA ILE A 18 -22.67 -1.37 -10.44
C ILE A 18 -21.14 -1.46 -10.32
N VAL A 19 -20.43 -0.33 -10.42
CA VAL A 19 -18.96 -0.29 -10.33
C VAL A 19 -18.49 -0.77 -8.96
N SER A 20 -19.16 -0.36 -7.88
CA SER A 20 -18.85 -0.83 -6.52
C SER A 20 -19.03 -2.34 -6.39
N ILE A 21 -20.15 -2.90 -6.86
CA ILE A 21 -20.42 -4.33 -6.82
C ILE A 21 -19.36 -5.10 -7.62
N LEU A 22 -19.09 -4.68 -8.86
CA LEU A 22 -18.07 -5.30 -9.70
C LEU A 22 -16.68 -5.27 -9.04
N THR A 23 -16.32 -4.16 -8.41
CA THR A 23 -15.05 -4.03 -7.68
C THR A 23 -14.95 -5.06 -6.55
N VAL A 24 -15.99 -5.16 -5.71
CA VAL A 24 -16.04 -6.13 -4.61
C VAL A 24 -15.99 -7.56 -5.12
N CYS A 25 -16.77 -7.89 -6.15
CA CYS A 25 -16.79 -9.21 -6.77
C CYS A 25 -15.41 -9.60 -7.34
N PHE A 26 -14.77 -8.69 -8.08
CA PHE A 26 -13.43 -8.98 -8.61
C PHE A 26 -12.39 -9.15 -7.51
N PHE A 27 -12.44 -8.34 -6.45
CA PHE A 27 -11.53 -8.52 -5.31
C PHE A 27 -11.73 -9.86 -4.61
N ALA A 28 -12.98 -10.33 -4.49
CA ALA A 28 -13.30 -11.58 -3.79
C ALA A 28 -12.91 -12.83 -4.62
N VAL A 29 -13.07 -12.78 -5.94
CA VAL A 29 -12.97 -13.96 -6.82
C VAL A 29 -11.59 -14.14 -7.45
N SER A 30 -10.77 -13.09 -7.53
CA SER A 30 -9.55 -13.05 -8.36
C SER A 30 -8.49 -14.13 -8.10
N ASN A 31 -8.45 -14.70 -6.90
CA ASN A 31 -7.47 -15.71 -6.52
C ASN A 31 -8.12 -17.05 -6.14
N LEU A 32 -9.37 -17.32 -6.56
CA LEU A 32 -10.01 -18.62 -6.37
C LEU A 32 -9.54 -19.65 -7.43
N PRO A 33 -9.29 -20.93 -7.05
CA PRO A 33 -9.25 -21.46 -5.69
C PRO A 33 -8.02 -20.93 -4.92
N TRP A 34 -8.20 -20.72 -3.62
CA TRP A 34 -7.22 -20.08 -2.76
C TRP A 34 -6.00 -20.96 -2.47
N ASN A 35 -4.99 -20.88 -3.32
CA ASN A 35 -3.72 -21.57 -3.10
C ASN A 35 -2.66 -20.64 -2.48
N LEU A 36 -1.73 -21.22 -1.71
CA LEU A 36 -0.48 -20.59 -1.28
C LEU A 36 0.65 -21.01 -2.23
N ASP A 37 0.46 -20.84 -3.54
CA ASP A 37 1.39 -21.35 -4.57
C ASP A 37 2.72 -20.60 -4.64
N ASP A 38 2.85 -19.47 -3.93
CA ASP A 38 4.03 -18.61 -3.95
C ASP A 38 4.72 -18.62 -2.58
N TYR A 39 6.02 -18.91 -2.59
CA TYR A 39 6.87 -18.95 -1.40
C TYR A 39 6.77 -17.66 -0.56
N ASP A 40 6.59 -16.51 -1.20
CA ASP A 40 6.34 -15.24 -0.49
C ASP A 40 5.05 -15.28 0.34
N GLN A 41 3.97 -15.86 -0.20
CA GLN A 41 2.68 -15.96 0.49
C GLN A 41 2.76 -16.97 1.64
N ALA A 42 3.39 -18.11 1.41
CA ALA A 42 3.61 -19.12 2.43
C ALA A 42 4.44 -18.57 3.61
N LYS A 43 5.50 -17.79 3.31
CA LYS A 43 6.29 -17.09 4.32
C LYS A 43 5.43 -16.14 5.17
N GLN A 44 4.63 -15.28 4.54
CA GLN A 44 3.78 -14.34 5.27
C GLN A 44 2.68 -15.04 6.09
N ALA A 45 2.11 -16.12 5.55
CA ALA A 45 1.14 -16.95 6.27
C ALA A 45 1.76 -17.59 7.53
N PHE A 46 2.95 -18.18 7.38
CA PHE A 46 3.66 -18.91 8.43
C PHE A 46 3.95 -18.05 9.67
N VAL A 47 4.27 -16.77 9.48
CA VAL A 47 4.52 -15.82 10.57
C VAL A 47 3.34 -15.77 11.54
N SER A 48 2.12 -15.61 11.02
CA SER A 48 0.91 -15.58 11.85
C SER A 48 0.56 -16.95 12.46
N PHE A 49 0.91 -18.04 11.78
CA PHE A 49 0.77 -19.39 12.33
C PHE A 49 1.68 -19.60 13.55
N GLN A 50 2.94 -19.14 13.49
CA GLN A 50 3.85 -19.19 14.64
C GLN A 50 3.39 -18.33 15.81
N MET A 51 2.76 -17.18 15.56
CA MET A 51 2.20 -16.35 16.63
C MET A 51 1.17 -17.13 17.45
N VAL A 52 0.26 -17.85 16.78
CA VAL A 52 -0.80 -18.61 17.45
C VAL A 52 -0.28 -19.93 18.03
N GLY A 53 0.47 -20.69 17.25
CA GLY A 53 0.91 -22.04 17.62
C GLY A 53 2.12 -22.07 18.56
N GLN A 54 3.00 -21.07 18.46
CA GLN A 54 4.29 -21.05 19.19
C GLN A 54 4.45 -19.80 20.08
N GLN A 55 3.42 -18.95 20.18
CA GLN A 55 3.43 -17.72 20.98
C GLN A 55 4.58 -16.74 20.63
N ARG A 56 5.08 -16.82 19.39
CA ARG A 56 6.14 -15.93 18.87
C ARG A 56 5.52 -14.65 18.32
N TRP A 57 5.16 -13.70 19.19
CA TRP A 57 4.40 -12.50 18.80
C TRP A 57 5.22 -11.37 18.19
N LEU A 58 6.47 -11.16 18.61
CA LEU A 58 7.27 -10.01 18.17
C LEU A 58 8.29 -10.33 17.09
N TYR A 59 8.85 -11.54 17.13
CA TYR A 59 9.91 -12.00 16.23
C TYR A 59 9.58 -13.41 15.76
N GLN A 60 9.49 -13.58 14.44
CA GLN A 60 9.13 -14.83 13.80
C GLN A 60 10.24 -15.28 12.86
N THR A 61 10.18 -16.53 12.45
CA THR A 61 11.10 -17.12 11.48
C THR A 61 10.35 -17.40 10.18
N THR A 62 11.10 -17.80 9.16
CA THR A 62 10.53 -18.34 7.95
C THR A 62 10.39 -19.86 8.04
N PRO A 63 9.65 -20.52 7.13
CA PRO A 63 9.51 -21.98 7.13
C PRO A 63 10.83 -22.76 7.06
N ASP A 64 11.91 -22.10 6.66
CA ASP A 64 13.24 -22.68 6.50
C ASP A 64 14.09 -22.65 7.79
N GLU A 65 13.51 -22.27 8.94
CA GLU A 65 14.19 -22.31 10.24
C GLU A 65 14.89 -23.66 10.47
N GLY A 66 16.18 -23.62 10.85
CA GLY A 66 16.97 -24.83 11.10
C GLY A 66 17.51 -25.52 9.84
N THR A 67 17.16 -25.07 8.63
CA THR A 67 17.81 -25.53 7.39
C THR A 67 19.14 -24.82 7.20
N LYS A 68 20.13 -25.53 6.63
CA LYS A 68 21.42 -24.90 6.29
C LYS A 68 21.17 -23.75 5.32
N ALA A 69 21.62 -22.55 5.68
CA ALA A 69 21.54 -21.38 4.81
C ALA A 69 22.25 -21.67 3.49
N SER A 70 21.49 -21.87 2.41
CA SER A 70 22.05 -22.03 1.07
C SER A 70 22.61 -20.69 0.61
N GLY A 71 23.94 -20.60 0.48
CA GLY A 71 24.61 -19.42 -0.07
C GLY A 71 24.86 -18.26 0.91
N GLY A 72 24.86 -18.49 2.23
CA GLY A 72 25.30 -17.49 3.23
C GLY A 72 24.43 -16.25 3.39
N ARG A 73 23.28 -16.19 2.71
CA ARG A 73 22.35 -15.04 2.71
C ARG A 73 21.40 -14.99 3.90
N HIS A 74 21.40 -16.01 4.75
CA HIS A 74 20.52 -16.07 5.91
C HIS A 74 21.25 -16.63 7.11
N SER A 75 20.84 -16.20 8.31
CA SER A 75 21.27 -16.87 9.54
C SER A 75 20.68 -18.28 9.59
N PRO A 76 21.24 -19.22 10.39
CA PRO A 76 20.62 -20.53 10.62
C PRO A 76 19.21 -20.45 11.22
N HIS A 77 18.85 -19.31 11.81
CA HIS A 77 17.54 -19.05 12.41
C HIS A 77 16.50 -18.59 11.40
N HIS A 78 16.92 -18.12 10.22
CA HIS A 78 16.07 -17.60 9.14
C HIS A 78 14.97 -16.67 9.65
N ILE A 79 15.37 -15.60 10.33
CA ILE A 79 14.45 -14.62 10.91
C ILE A 79 13.65 -13.95 9.79
N ASN A 80 12.34 -13.84 10.00
CA ASN A 80 11.47 -13.13 9.07
C ASN A 80 11.79 -11.63 9.11
N SER A 81 12.23 -11.09 7.98
CA SER A 81 12.65 -9.69 7.87
C SER A 81 11.50 -8.68 7.84
N LYS A 82 10.25 -9.14 7.77
CA LYS A 82 9.07 -8.26 7.77
C LYS A 82 8.57 -8.01 9.19
N PRO A 83 8.21 -6.76 9.53
CA PRO A 83 7.63 -6.48 10.83
C PRO A 83 6.22 -7.10 10.99
N PRO A 84 5.75 -7.30 12.23
CA PRO A 84 4.70 -8.27 12.52
C PRO A 84 3.25 -7.78 12.33
N ALA A 85 2.96 -6.54 11.92
CA ALA A 85 1.59 -5.99 12.04
C ALA A 85 0.54 -6.77 11.24
N VAL A 86 0.82 -7.12 9.98
CA VAL A 86 -0.16 -7.87 9.17
C VAL A 86 -0.39 -9.26 9.76
N ALA A 87 0.67 -9.89 10.28
CA ALA A 87 0.56 -11.18 10.93
C ALA A 87 -0.22 -11.11 12.26
N TRP A 88 -0.11 -10.03 13.04
CA TRP A 88 -0.96 -9.81 14.22
C TRP A 88 -2.44 -9.78 13.86
N VAL A 89 -2.79 -9.07 12.78
CA VAL A 89 -4.17 -9.01 12.30
C VAL A 89 -4.65 -10.40 11.88
N SER A 90 -3.85 -11.14 11.10
CA SER A 90 -4.17 -12.52 10.72
C SER A 90 -4.32 -13.46 11.92
N ALA A 91 -3.41 -13.38 12.90
CA ALA A 91 -3.47 -14.19 14.11
C ALA A 91 -4.74 -13.91 14.94
N ALA A 92 -5.10 -12.63 15.10
CA ALA A 92 -6.33 -12.24 15.79
C ALA A 92 -7.58 -12.74 15.05
N LEU A 93 -7.62 -12.60 13.73
CA LEU A 93 -8.73 -13.10 12.91
C LEU A 93 -8.86 -14.62 12.99
N TYR A 94 -7.74 -15.35 13.02
CA TYR A 94 -7.78 -16.79 13.22
C TYR A 94 -8.35 -17.17 14.59
N GLN A 95 -8.00 -16.45 15.66
CA GLN A 95 -8.59 -16.72 16.98
C GLN A 95 -10.12 -16.54 17.01
N LEU A 96 -10.65 -15.62 16.19
CA LEU A 96 -12.08 -15.36 16.07
C LEU A 96 -12.80 -16.34 15.13
N THR A 97 -12.20 -16.64 13.98
CA THR A 97 -12.85 -17.38 12.88
C THR A 97 -12.47 -18.86 12.81
N ARG A 98 -11.33 -19.23 13.41
CA ARG A 98 -10.72 -20.56 13.32
C ARG A 98 -10.48 -21.05 11.89
N SER A 99 -10.38 -20.13 10.94
CA SER A 99 -10.13 -20.41 9.52
C SER A 99 -8.88 -19.67 9.04
N TRP A 100 -7.83 -20.42 8.70
CA TRP A 100 -6.60 -19.84 8.16
C TRP A 100 -6.77 -19.25 6.77
N ASP A 101 -7.56 -19.92 5.92
CA ASP A 101 -7.84 -19.45 4.57
C ASP A 101 -8.44 -18.05 4.53
N PHE A 102 -9.36 -17.79 5.46
CA PHE A 102 -9.93 -16.47 5.68
C PHE A 102 -8.92 -15.53 6.35
N ALA A 103 -8.35 -15.93 7.48
CA ALA A 103 -7.51 -15.07 8.32
C ALA A 103 -6.30 -14.49 7.58
N TRP A 104 -5.66 -15.25 6.68
CA TRP A 104 -4.50 -14.79 5.94
C TRP A 104 -4.81 -13.78 4.83
N ARG A 105 -6.00 -13.87 4.21
CA ARG A 105 -6.36 -13.08 3.03
C ARG A 105 -7.20 -11.85 3.37
N PHE A 106 -7.94 -11.95 4.47
CA PHE A 106 -8.83 -10.89 4.92
C PHE A 106 -8.14 -9.53 5.16
N PRO A 107 -6.89 -9.44 5.69
CA PRO A 107 -6.21 -8.16 5.84
C PRO A 107 -6.03 -7.40 4.51
N SER A 108 -5.54 -8.09 3.47
CA SER A 108 -5.41 -7.52 2.13
C SER A 108 -6.76 -7.14 1.53
N PHE A 109 -7.78 -7.97 1.76
CA PHE A 109 -9.10 -7.77 1.19
C PHE A 109 -9.78 -6.54 1.77
N VAL A 110 -9.78 -6.41 3.10
CA VAL A 110 -10.28 -5.22 3.78
C VAL A 110 -9.45 -4.00 3.40
N ALA A 111 -8.12 -4.13 3.29
CA ALA A 111 -7.28 -3.02 2.86
C ALA A 111 -7.66 -2.51 1.47
N ALA A 112 -7.93 -3.42 0.52
CA ALA A 112 -8.36 -3.08 -0.83
C ALA A 112 -9.72 -2.37 -0.83
N LEU A 113 -10.69 -2.86 -0.05
CA LEU A 113 -12.02 -2.26 0.06
C LEU A 113 -11.97 -0.85 0.67
N VAL A 114 -11.25 -0.69 1.78
CA VAL A 114 -11.08 0.62 2.43
C VAL A 114 -10.33 1.57 1.50
N LEU A 115 -9.30 1.10 0.80
CA LEU A 115 -8.58 1.90 -0.18
C LEU A 115 -9.49 2.34 -1.33
N ALA A 116 -10.35 1.48 -1.85
CA ALA A 116 -11.35 1.85 -2.87
C ALA A 116 -12.26 2.98 -2.38
N VAL A 117 -12.72 2.91 -1.13
CA VAL A 117 -13.54 3.96 -0.51
C VAL A 117 -12.75 5.27 -0.39
N LEU A 118 -11.49 5.21 0.06
CA LEU A 118 -10.66 6.41 0.19
C LEU A 118 -10.33 7.04 -1.17
N VAL A 119 -10.05 6.23 -2.20
CA VAL A 119 -9.85 6.70 -3.58
C VAL A 119 -11.10 7.42 -4.09
N PHE A 120 -12.27 6.80 -3.92
CA PHE A 120 -13.54 7.41 -4.31
C PHE A 120 -13.78 8.73 -3.58
N ARG A 121 -13.61 8.75 -2.25
CA ARG A 121 -13.83 9.96 -1.42
C ARG A 121 -12.85 11.08 -1.76
N GLY A 122 -11.57 10.76 -1.92
CA GLY A 122 -10.55 11.71 -2.32
C GLY A 122 -10.84 12.30 -3.70
N ALA A 123 -11.19 11.47 -4.67
CA ALA A 123 -11.52 11.94 -6.01
C ALA A 123 -12.85 12.72 -6.08
N ARG A 124 -13.78 12.50 -5.15
CA ARG A 124 -15.05 13.23 -5.08
C ARG A 124 -14.89 14.73 -4.84
N THR A 125 -13.73 15.18 -4.35
CA THR A 125 -13.43 16.62 -4.27
C THR A 125 -13.36 17.29 -5.64
N PHE A 126 -13.21 16.52 -6.71
CA PHE A 126 -13.22 16.98 -8.10
C PHE A 126 -14.57 16.73 -8.80
N GLY A 127 -15.56 16.19 -8.09
CA GLY A 127 -16.89 15.87 -8.60
C GLY A 127 -17.21 14.37 -8.61
N ASP A 128 -18.48 14.03 -8.80
CA ASP A 128 -18.96 12.64 -8.75
C ASP A 128 -18.45 11.78 -9.92
N LEU A 129 -18.29 12.37 -11.11
CA LEU A 129 -17.81 11.65 -12.30
C LEU A 129 -16.30 11.30 -12.20
N PRO A 130 -15.40 12.22 -11.83
CA PRO A 130 -14.01 11.86 -11.52
C PRO A 130 -13.88 10.82 -10.41
N ALA A 131 -14.74 10.88 -9.38
CA ALA A 131 -14.77 9.87 -8.33
C ALA A 131 -15.11 8.48 -8.86
N LEU A 132 -16.12 8.39 -9.73
CA LEU A 132 -16.48 7.14 -10.40
C LEU A 132 -15.34 6.60 -11.26
N TYR A 133 -14.66 7.46 -12.02
CA TYR A 133 -13.51 7.05 -12.83
C TYR A 133 -12.32 6.60 -11.97
N ALA A 134 -12.03 7.28 -10.87
CA ALA A 134 -10.96 6.88 -9.95
C ALA A 134 -11.26 5.52 -9.31
N LEU A 135 -12.51 5.30 -8.88
CA LEU A 135 -12.96 4.01 -8.35
C LEU A 135 -12.86 2.91 -9.40
N ALA A 136 -13.32 3.16 -10.64
CA ALA A 136 -13.23 2.19 -11.71
C ALA A 136 -11.75 1.88 -12.07
N ALA A 137 -10.90 2.91 -12.17
CA ALA A 137 -9.49 2.76 -12.43
C ALA A 137 -8.77 1.93 -11.36
N PHE A 138 -9.11 2.15 -10.09
CA PHE A 138 -8.55 1.38 -8.98
C PHE A 138 -9.13 -0.04 -8.88
N GLY A 139 -10.44 -0.20 -9.00
CA GLY A 139 -11.15 -1.45 -8.77
C GLY A 139 -11.10 -2.43 -9.94
N LEU A 140 -10.91 -1.93 -11.15
CA LEU A 140 -10.99 -2.70 -12.40
C LEU A 140 -9.63 -2.72 -13.12
N ASN A 141 -8.53 -2.85 -12.40
CA ASN A 141 -7.20 -3.08 -12.99
C ASN A 141 -6.60 -4.40 -12.50
N LEU A 142 -5.69 -4.97 -13.28
CA LEU A 142 -5.10 -6.28 -12.99
C LEU A 142 -4.34 -6.32 -11.65
N LEU A 143 -3.66 -5.24 -11.27
CA LEU A 143 -2.84 -5.20 -10.07
C LEU A 143 -3.66 -5.21 -8.78
N SER A 144 -4.61 -4.28 -8.67
CA SER A 144 -5.45 -4.13 -7.48
C SER A 144 -6.27 -5.38 -7.25
N VAL A 145 -6.88 -5.91 -8.31
CA VAL A 145 -7.70 -7.12 -8.27
C VAL A 145 -6.87 -8.32 -7.81
N ARG A 146 -5.64 -8.47 -8.33
CA ARG A 146 -4.73 -9.53 -7.90
C ARG A 146 -4.31 -9.38 -6.44
N LEU A 147 -3.86 -8.19 -6.03
CA LEU A 147 -3.34 -7.95 -4.68
C LEU A 147 -4.42 -8.00 -3.59
N ALA A 148 -5.70 -7.87 -3.94
CA ALA A 148 -6.79 -7.78 -2.97
C ALA A 148 -6.91 -9.01 -2.06
N THR A 149 -6.56 -10.21 -2.51
CA THR A 149 -6.67 -11.43 -1.70
C THR A 149 -5.37 -12.22 -1.59
N LEU A 150 -4.25 -11.67 -2.06
CA LEU A 150 -2.93 -12.28 -1.83
C LEU A 150 -2.47 -12.07 -0.39
N VAL A 151 -1.83 -13.09 0.18
CA VAL A 151 -1.25 -13.05 1.52
C VAL A 151 0.07 -12.28 1.47
N ARG A 152 -0.03 -10.95 1.33
CA ARG A 152 1.11 -10.04 1.14
C ARG A 152 0.85 -8.72 1.85
N THR A 153 1.93 -8.01 2.21
CA THR A 153 1.87 -6.73 2.91
C THR A 153 1.65 -5.53 2.00
N ASP A 154 1.68 -5.71 0.68
CA ASP A 154 1.58 -4.65 -0.32
C ASP A 154 0.26 -3.88 -0.27
N MET A 155 -0.88 -4.57 -0.21
CA MET A 155 -2.19 -3.91 -0.18
C MET A 155 -2.43 -3.16 1.15
N PRO A 156 -2.14 -3.74 2.33
CA PRO A 156 -2.14 -2.99 3.59
C PRO A 156 -1.22 -1.76 3.57
N LEU A 157 -0.01 -1.89 3.02
CA LEU A 157 0.91 -0.75 2.91
C LEU A 157 0.37 0.33 1.97
N ALA A 158 -0.23 -0.07 0.84
CA ALA A 158 -0.83 0.86 -0.11
C ALA A 158 -1.96 1.65 0.54
N LEU A 159 -2.82 0.99 1.32
CA LEU A 159 -3.88 1.65 2.09
C LEU A 159 -3.31 2.73 3.01
N VAL A 160 -2.34 2.37 3.86
CA VAL A 160 -1.84 3.30 4.88
C VAL A 160 -1.04 4.43 4.23
N THR A 161 -0.22 4.14 3.22
CA THR A 161 0.50 5.15 2.42
C THR A 161 -0.47 6.12 1.74
N PHE A 162 -1.55 5.61 1.14
CA PHE A 162 -2.56 6.44 0.51
C PHE A 162 -3.31 7.30 1.54
N ALA A 163 -3.64 6.75 2.71
CA ALA A 163 -4.27 7.50 3.79
C ALA A 163 -3.40 8.66 4.29
N VAL A 164 -2.08 8.44 4.41
CA VAL A 164 -1.10 9.51 4.73
C VAL A 164 -1.11 10.60 3.65
N GLY A 165 -1.04 10.21 2.37
CA GLY A 165 -1.09 11.16 1.26
C GLY A 165 -2.41 11.93 1.19
N LEU A 166 -3.53 11.26 1.45
CA LEU A 166 -4.87 11.87 1.47
C LEU A 166 -4.99 12.89 2.61
N LEU A 167 -4.48 12.59 3.80
CA LEU A 167 -4.46 13.53 4.92
C LEU A 167 -3.68 14.80 4.56
N MET A 168 -2.50 14.66 3.94
CA MET A 168 -1.71 15.80 3.47
C MET A 168 -2.44 16.58 2.38
N PHE A 169 -3.02 15.88 1.40
CA PHE A 169 -3.80 16.47 0.32
C PHE A 169 -4.98 17.27 0.86
N GLU A 170 -5.70 16.76 1.87
CA GLU A 170 -6.80 17.49 2.50
C GLU A 170 -6.32 18.81 3.11
N LYS A 171 -5.19 18.83 3.83
CA LYS A 171 -4.64 20.08 4.40
C LYS A 171 -4.25 21.09 3.34
N ILE A 172 -3.64 20.61 2.25
CA ILE A 172 -3.31 21.46 1.10
C ILE A 172 -4.61 22.04 0.50
N ARG A 173 -5.60 21.19 0.25
CA ARG A 173 -6.84 21.57 -0.43
C ARG A 173 -7.68 22.54 0.40
N THR A 174 -7.84 22.30 1.70
CA THR A 174 -8.66 23.14 2.59
C THR A 174 -7.92 24.35 3.12
N ARG A 175 -6.61 24.46 2.87
CA ARG A 175 -5.73 25.52 3.40
C ARG A 175 -5.76 25.64 4.93
N THR A 176 -6.03 24.53 5.62
CA THR A 176 -6.09 24.49 7.08
C THR A 176 -4.75 24.10 7.67
N SER A 177 -4.40 24.67 8.81
CA SER A 177 -3.22 24.26 9.57
C SER A 177 -3.38 22.84 10.15
N TRP A 178 -2.24 22.23 10.48
CA TRP A 178 -2.20 20.94 11.15
C TRP A 178 -2.64 21.08 12.60
N THR A 179 -3.72 20.38 12.97
CA THR A 179 -4.17 20.28 14.35
C THR A 179 -3.43 19.15 15.07
N THR A 180 -3.48 19.14 16.41
CA THR A 180 -2.95 18.03 17.22
C THR A 180 -3.56 16.69 16.82
N ARG A 181 -4.88 16.66 16.55
CA ARG A 181 -5.57 15.44 16.10
C ARG A 181 -5.00 14.92 14.79
N ASP A 182 -4.74 15.79 13.82
CA ASP A 182 -4.18 15.39 12.53
C ASP A 182 -2.78 14.79 12.69
N ARG A 183 -1.96 15.39 13.56
CA ARG A 183 -0.60 14.90 13.87
C ARG A 183 -0.63 13.53 14.54
N VAL A 184 -1.58 13.28 15.44
CA VAL A 184 -1.78 11.97 16.07
C VAL A 184 -2.23 10.94 15.03
N VAL A 185 -3.18 11.28 14.16
CA VAL A 185 -3.62 10.39 13.07
C VAL A 185 -2.45 10.05 12.15
N LEU A 186 -1.66 11.05 11.75
CA LEU A 186 -0.46 10.85 10.93
C LEU A 186 0.56 9.95 11.64
N PHE A 187 0.82 10.17 12.93
CA PHE A 187 1.73 9.36 13.73
C PHE A 187 1.28 7.89 13.78
N VAL A 188 -0.01 7.64 14.02
CA VAL A 188 -0.57 6.27 14.04
C VAL A 188 -0.44 5.63 12.67
N ALA A 189 -0.76 6.35 11.60
CA ALA A 189 -0.63 5.84 10.24
C ALA A 189 0.82 5.54 9.85
N LEU A 190 1.77 6.44 10.15
CA LEU A 190 3.19 6.20 9.89
C LEU A 190 3.73 5.00 10.68
N THR A 191 3.37 4.90 11.96
CA THR A 191 3.73 3.75 12.81
C THR A 191 3.18 2.45 12.23
N ALA A 192 1.89 2.43 11.85
CA ALA A 192 1.28 1.27 11.23
C ALA A 192 1.99 0.88 9.93
N ALA A 193 2.32 1.83 9.05
CA ALA A 193 3.03 1.55 7.81
C ALA A 193 4.44 0.98 8.05
N MET A 194 5.16 1.50 9.05
CA MET A 194 6.46 0.97 9.46
C MET A 194 6.36 -0.46 9.97
N PHE A 195 5.33 -0.80 10.75
CA PHE A 195 5.12 -2.17 11.21
C PHE A 195 4.49 -3.09 10.15
N VAL A 196 4.09 -2.58 8.98
CA VAL A 196 3.65 -3.39 7.84
C VAL A 196 4.82 -3.79 6.95
N LYS A 197 5.72 -2.87 6.62
CA LYS A 197 6.82 -3.15 5.66
C LYS A 197 8.13 -2.41 5.94
N GLY A 198 8.33 -1.96 7.17
CA GLY A 198 9.52 -1.21 7.58
C GLY A 198 9.51 0.26 7.13
N PRO A 199 10.66 0.94 7.16
CA PRO A 199 10.76 2.38 6.90
C PRO A 199 10.54 2.76 5.43
N ILE A 200 10.26 1.81 4.54
CA ILE A 200 10.00 2.03 3.12
C ILE A 200 8.86 3.03 2.86
N VAL A 201 7.92 3.18 3.79
CA VAL A 201 6.86 4.21 3.71
C VAL A 201 7.45 5.62 3.51
N TRP A 202 8.60 5.92 4.12
CA TRP A 202 9.27 7.20 3.92
C TRP A 202 9.75 7.39 2.49
N ALA A 203 10.20 6.33 1.81
CA ALA A 203 10.59 6.40 0.41
C ALA A 203 9.40 6.73 -0.51
N PHE A 204 8.16 6.39 -0.11
CA PHE A 204 6.96 6.75 -0.87
C PHE A 204 6.42 8.14 -0.54
N VAL A 205 6.52 8.57 0.71
CA VAL A 205 5.88 9.81 1.17
C VAL A 205 6.83 11.02 1.16
N LEU A 206 8.10 10.85 1.55
CA LEU A 206 9.03 11.98 1.67
C LEU A 206 9.40 12.60 0.32
N PRO A 207 9.75 11.85 -0.75
CA PRO A 207 10.12 12.48 -2.02
C PRO A 207 9.06 13.43 -2.59
N PRO A 208 7.77 13.04 -2.75
CA PRO A 208 6.76 13.98 -3.24
C PRO A 208 6.51 15.14 -2.27
N LEU A 209 6.62 14.91 -0.95
CA LEU A 209 6.48 15.96 0.06
C LEU A 209 7.62 16.99 -0.01
N VAL A 210 8.87 16.53 -0.13
CA VAL A 210 10.04 17.40 -0.30
C VAL A 210 9.92 18.19 -1.59
N LEU A 211 9.57 17.54 -2.72
CA LEU A 211 9.35 18.23 -3.99
C LEU A 211 8.26 19.30 -3.87
N TYR A 212 7.14 18.99 -3.21
CA TYR A 212 6.07 19.96 -2.97
C TYR A 212 6.55 21.16 -2.14
N GLN A 213 7.32 20.92 -1.07
CA GLN A 213 7.86 21.99 -0.22
C GLN A 213 8.93 22.83 -0.93
N LEU A 214 9.74 22.22 -1.80
CA LEU A 214 10.68 22.94 -2.66
C LEU A 214 9.93 23.82 -3.67
N LEU A 215 8.87 23.31 -4.30
CA LEU A 215 8.03 24.10 -5.20
C LEU A 215 7.35 25.27 -4.48
N ARG A 216 6.95 25.08 -3.22
CA ARG A 216 6.41 26.14 -2.36
C ARG A 216 7.39 27.28 -2.12
N ASN A 217 8.70 27.04 -2.12
CA ASN A 217 9.69 28.12 -2.00
C ASN A 217 9.59 29.11 -3.18
N TRP A 218 9.16 28.63 -4.36
CA TRP A 218 8.92 29.46 -5.55
C TRP A 218 7.47 29.98 -5.64
N ARG A 219 6.56 29.48 -4.80
CA ARG A 219 5.14 29.82 -4.74
C ARG A 219 4.69 29.93 -3.27
N PRO A 220 5.01 31.04 -2.57
CA PRO A 220 4.72 31.18 -1.14
C PRO A 220 3.24 31.02 -0.78
N ASP A 221 2.36 31.31 -1.74
CA ASP A 221 0.90 31.17 -1.63
C ASP A 221 0.43 29.72 -1.45
N PHE A 222 1.31 28.74 -1.70
CA PHE A 222 0.98 27.33 -1.55
C PHE A 222 0.89 26.96 -0.07
N PRO A 223 -0.19 26.27 0.36
CA PRO A 223 -0.35 25.81 1.74
C PRO A 223 0.77 24.87 2.16
N ASN A 224 1.07 24.82 3.46
CA ASN A 224 2.11 23.95 3.99
C ASN A 224 1.60 22.50 4.14
N ALA A 225 2.23 21.56 3.44
CA ALA A 225 1.93 20.12 3.58
C ALA A 225 2.67 19.46 4.75
N TRP A 226 3.67 20.13 5.34
CA TRP A 226 4.50 19.58 6.41
C TRP A 226 3.80 19.61 7.76
N SER A 227 3.68 18.44 8.38
CA SER A 227 3.02 18.26 9.68
C SER A 227 3.86 18.66 10.89
N GLY A 228 5.14 18.99 10.70
CA GLY A 228 6.15 19.05 11.76
C GLY A 228 6.84 17.70 11.96
N TRP A 229 7.98 17.70 12.66
CA TRP A 229 8.86 16.52 12.83
C TRP A 229 8.32 15.44 13.76
N VAL A 230 7.47 15.80 14.73
CA VAL A 230 7.06 14.90 15.82
C VAL A 230 6.46 13.58 15.33
N PRO A 231 5.45 13.54 14.41
CA PRO A 231 4.89 12.28 13.94
C PRO A 231 5.91 11.37 13.25
N TRP A 232 6.85 11.96 12.52
CA TRP A 232 7.91 11.25 11.79
C TRP A 232 8.91 10.62 12.75
N ILE A 233 9.49 11.44 13.64
CA ILE A 233 10.50 10.97 14.59
C ILE A 233 9.89 9.97 15.57
N ALA A 234 8.69 10.23 16.09
CA ALA A 234 8.05 9.34 17.04
C ALA A 234 7.70 7.97 16.42
N SER A 235 7.16 7.94 15.20
CA SER A 235 6.87 6.68 14.51
C SER A 235 8.14 5.87 14.22
N PHE A 236 9.21 6.57 13.79
CA PHE A 236 10.50 5.95 13.56
C PHE A 236 11.14 5.43 14.84
N ALA A 237 11.05 6.18 15.94
CA ALA A 237 11.56 5.77 17.23
C ALA A 237 10.89 4.47 17.71
N LEU A 238 9.57 4.34 17.56
CA LEU A 238 8.87 3.08 17.89
C LEU A 238 9.34 1.90 17.03
N PHE A 239 9.57 2.13 15.74
CA PHE A 239 10.13 1.11 14.86
C PHE A 239 11.56 0.73 15.27
N CYS A 240 12.41 1.73 15.57
CA CYS A 240 13.77 1.52 16.07
C CYS A 240 13.79 0.75 17.38
N LEU A 241 12.84 0.96 18.29
CA LEU A 241 12.73 0.15 19.51
C LEU A 241 12.54 -1.32 19.15
N TRP A 242 11.60 -1.67 18.26
CA TRP A 242 11.43 -3.06 17.81
C TRP A 242 12.70 -3.63 17.17
N VAL A 243 13.43 -2.84 16.38
CA VAL A 243 14.73 -3.25 15.81
C VAL A 243 15.78 -3.48 16.89
N ILE A 244 15.93 -2.56 17.85
CA ILE A 244 16.92 -2.66 18.93
C ILE A 244 16.66 -3.91 19.79
N PHE A 245 15.40 -4.15 20.15
CA PHE A 245 15.03 -5.36 20.87
C PHE A 245 15.32 -6.62 20.04
N GLY A 246 15.09 -6.59 18.72
CA GLY A 246 15.41 -7.71 17.83
C GLY A 246 16.90 -8.02 17.83
N ILE A 247 17.73 -7.00 17.63
CA ILE A 247 19.20 -7.14 17.64
C ILE A 247 19.71 -7.65 18.99
N ARG A 248 19.13 -7.19 20.11
CA ARG A 248 19.68 -7.46 21.43
C ARG A 248 19.29 -8.83 21.99
N PHE A 249 18.12 -9.33 21.61
CA PHE A 249 17.49 -10.50 22.24
C PHE A 249 17.20 -11.66 21.29
N ILE A 250 17.35 -11.49 19.98
CA ILE A 250 17.05 -12.52 18.98
C ILE A 250 18.30 -12.84 18.15
N ASP A 251 18.79 -14.06 18.30
CA ASP A 251 19.92 -14.57 17.53
C ASP A 251 19.59 -14.59 16.04
N GLY A 252 20.51 -14.15 15.18
CA GLY A 252 20.31 -14.09 13.73
C GLY A 252 19.55 -12.87 13.21
N PHE A 253 18.97 -12.05 14.08
CA PHE A 253 18.16 -10.89 13.66
C PHE A 253 19.01 -9.85 12.93
N TYR A 254 20.23 -9.58 13.40
CA TYR A 254 21.10 -8.60 12.78
C TYR A 254 21.47 -9.00 11.35
N GLU A 255 21.85 -10.26 11.15
CA GLU A 255 22.20 -10.80 9.84
C GLU A 255 21.00 -10.75 8.89
N ASP A 256 19.87 -11.33 9.29
CA ASP A 256 18.70 -11.47 8.40
C ASP A 256 17.98 -10.14 8.13
N VAL A 257 17.82 -9.28 9.13
CA VAL A 257 17.00 -8.06 9.02
C VAL A 257 17.84 -6.82 8.71
N ILE A 258 19.04 -6.70 9.27
CA ILE A 258 19.87 -5.51 9.03
C ILE A 258 20.78 -5.71 7.83
N LEU A 259 21.60 -6.75 7.83
CA LEU A 259 22.57 -6.96 6.76
C LEU A 259 21.90 -7.38 5.46
N ASN A 260 20.98 -8.34 5.50
CA ASN A 260 20.39 -8.89 4.27
C ASN A 260 19.20 -8.07 3.77
N GLU A 261 18.24 -7.72 4.64
CA GLU A 261 17.05 -6.98 4.20
C GLU A 261 17.33 -5.49 3.94
N PHE A 262 18.13 -4.81 4.76
CA PHE A 262 18.48 -3.42 4.53
C PHE A 262 19.80 -3.29 3.74
N GLY A 263 20.91 -3.86 4.21
CA GLY A 263 22.21 -3.71 3.53
C GLY A 263 22.23 -4.30 2.11
N ALA A 264 21.93 -5.59 1.99
CA ALA A 264 22.08 -6.31 0.72
C ALA A 264 21.01 -5.90 -0.30
N ARG A 265 19.78 -5.53 0.10
CA ARG A 265 18.80 -5.03 -0.89
C ARG A 265 19.12 -3.64 -1.43
N PHE A 266 19.73 -2.77 -0.62
CA PHE A 266 20.24 -1.49 -1.13
C PHE A 266 21.46 -1.71 -2.04
N HIS A 267 22.35 -2.65 -1.70
CA HIS A 267 23.55 -2.93 -2.49
C HIS A 267 23.27 -3.73 -3.78
N GLU A 268 22.45 -4.78 -3.71
CA GLU A 268 22.00 -5.55 -4.89
C GLU A 268 21.07 -4.73 -5.79
N GLY A 269 20.32 -3.75 -5.25
CA GLY A 269 19.55 -2.79 -6.05
C GLY A 269 20.43 -1.92 -6.95
N ILE A 270 21.71 -1.75 -6.61
CA ILE A 270 22.72 -1.08 -7.44
C ILE A 270 23.28 -2.04 -8.51
N HIS A 271 23.33 -3.36 -8.24
CA HIS A 271 23.97 -4.36 -9.11
C HIS A 271 23.01 -5.14 -10.03
N ARG A 272 21.75 -5.35 -9.67
CA ARG A 272 20.68 -5.77 -10.61
C ARG A 272 20.08 -4.51 -11.22
N SER A 273 20.85 -3.84 -12.06
CA SER A 273 20.44 -2.66 -12.82
C SER A 273 19.33 -3.00 -13.80
N GLN A 274 18.10 -3.08 -13.30
CA GLN A 274 16.94 -3.02 -14.18
C GLN A 274 17.00 -1.67 -14.90
N PRO A 275 16.76 -1.62 -16.22
CA PRO A 275 16.82 -0.37 -16.96
C PRO A 275 15.87 0.67 -16.32
N LEU A 276 16.21 1.96 -16.39
CA LEU A 276 15.38 3.04 -15.80
C LEU A 276 13.91 2.96 -16.23
N LEU A 277 13.66 2.48 -17.45
CA LEU A 277 12.33 2.32 -18.03
C LEU A 277 11.67 0.98 -17.70
N PHE A 278 12.29 0.08 -16.93
CA PHE A 278 11.78 -1.25 -16.60
C PHE A 278 10.37 -1.20 -16.00
N TYR A 279 10.11 -0.22 -15.13
CA TYR A 279 8.83 -0.10 -14.44
C TYR A 279 7.71 0.48 -15.30
N ILE A 280 8.01 1.17 -16.41
CA ILE A 280 6.99 1.78 -17.28
C ILE A 280 6.11 0.72 -17.96
N PRO A 281 6.64 -0.24 -18.73
CA PRO A 281 5.80 -1.26 -19.37
C PRO A 281 5.12 -2.15 -18.32
N HIS A 282 5.78 -2.43 -17.20
CA HIS A 282 5.17 -3.17 -16.09
C HIS A 282 3.97 -2.43 -15.52
N LEU A 283 4.10 -1.12 -15.24
CA LEU A 283 2.99 -0.32 -14.72
C LEU A 283 1.84 -0.25 -15.73
N LEU A 284 2.14 -0.01 -17.02
CA LEU A 284 1.12 0.02 -18.07
C LEU A 284 0.39 -1.32 -18.18
N GLN A 285 1.11 -2.44 -18.17
CA GLN A 285 0.50 -3.76 -18.23
C GLN A 285 -0.36 -4.04 -16.99
N LYS A 286 0.16 -3.76 -15.79
CA LYS A 286 -0.52 -4.04 -14.51
C LYS A 286 -1.72 -3.11 -14.27
N PHE A 287 -1.70 -1.92 -14.86
CA PHE A 287 -2.80 -0.96 -14.83
C PHE A 287 -3.80 -1.14 -16.00
N ALA A 288 -3.60 -2.14 -16.86
CA ALA A 288 -4.57 -2.49 -17.89
C ALA A 288 -5.94 -2.82 -17.24
N PRO A 289 -7.06 -2.45 -17.90
CA PRO A 289 -7.17 -1.88 -19.25
C PRO A 289 -7.00 -0.33 -19.33
N TRP A 290 -6.85 0.35 -18.19
CA TRP A 290 -6.87 1.83 -18.13
C TRP A 290 -5.67 2.49 -18.79
N SER A 291 -4.51 1.84 -18.75
CA SER A 291 -3.31 2.29 -19.48
C SER A 291 -3.57 2.44 -20.98
N LEU A 292 -4.24 1.46 -21.61
CA LEU A 292 -4.60 1.49 -23.03
C LEU A 292 -5.59 2.63 -23.32
N LEU A 293 -6.56 2.84 -22.42
CA LEU A 293 -7.53 3.93 -22.54
C LEU A 293 -6.83 5.30 -22.47
N ILE A 294 -5.92 5.50 -21.51
CA ILE A 294 -5.16 6.74 -21.36
C ILE A 294 -4.35 7.03 -22.62
N ILE A 295 -3.64 6.02 -23.15
CA ILE A 295 -2.87 6.14 -24.39
C ILE A 295 -3.79 6.50 -25.56
N GLY A 296 -4.94 5.83 -25.70
CA GLY A 296 -5.91 6.11 -26.75
C GLY A 296 -6.47 7.54 -26.68
N LEU A 297 -6.84 8.00 -25.48
CA LEU A 297 -7.32 9.37 -25.26
C LEU A 297 -6.24 10.42 -25.57
N LEU A 298 -4.98 10.15 -25.20
CA LEU A 298 -3.86 11.03 -25.52
C LEU A 298 -3.67 11.15 -27.04
N VAL A 299 -3.73 10.04 -27.79
CA VAL A 299 -3.61 10.04 -29.26
C VAL A 299 -4.75 10.85 -29.90
N VAL A 300 -5.99 10.68 -29.43
CA VAL A 300 -7.13 11.45 -29.92
C VAL A 300 -6.97 12.94 -29.62
N ALA A 301 -6.53 13.28 -28.42
CA ALA A 301 -6.28 14.67 -28.03
C ALA A 301 -5.22 15.32 -28.92
N LEU A 302 -4.07 14.66 -29.13
CA LEU A 302 -2.98 15.14 -29.98
C LEU A 302 -3.42 15.32 -31.45
N ARG A 303 -4.26 14.42 -31.98
CA ARG A 303 -4.82 14.56 -33.34
C ARG A 303 -5.74 15.77 -33.44
N LYS A 304 -6.55 16.03 -32.42
CA LYS A 304 -7.44 17.20 -32.39
C LYS A 304 -6.69 18.52 -32.30
N THR A 305 -5.65 18.62 -31.46
CA THR A 305 -4.81 19.83 -31.41
C THR A 305 -4.12 20.06 -32.75
N LYS A 306 -3.56 19.02 -33.36
CA LYS A 306 -2.90 19.13 -34.67
C LYS A 306 -3.84 19.58 -35.79
N ALA A 307 -5.12 19.17 -35.75
CA ALA A 307 -6.15 19.59 -36.70
C ALA A 307 -6.74 21.00 -36.42
N ALA A 308 -6.50 21.57 -35.22
CA ALA A 308 -6.96 22.91 -34.87
C ALA A 308 -5.87 23.99 -35.07
N THR A 309 -4.60 23.57 -35.17
CA THR A 309 -3.43 24.45 -35.35
C THR A 309 -2.81 24.37 -36.75
N GLY A 310 -3.36 23.55 -37.66
CA GLY A 310 -2.95 23.46 -39.06
C GLY A 310 -4.14 23.76 -39.95
#